data_AF-A0A916GAJ8-F1
#
_entry.id   AF-A0A916GAJ8-F1
#
_cell.length_a   1.000
_cell.length_b   1.000
_cell.length_c   1.000
_cell.angle_alpha   90.00
_cell.angle_beta   90.00
_cell.angle_gamma   90.00
#
_symmetry.space_group_name_H-M   'P 1'
#
loop_
_entity.id
_entity.type
_entity.pdbx_description
1 polymer ?
#
loop_
_entity_poly.entity_id
_entity_poly.type
_entity_poly.pdbx_seq_one_letter_code
_entity_poly.pdbx_strand_id
1 'polypeptide(L)'
;MNRTTRWIAPALAVLTLAGTVFAQNTRPEPPRKEPPLKGPAVKDGGVPGEYRSFGGGGKGGKDRMQQETPHRLFVRAFESVRGEGVEPAIRLSEEQDSRLGAIDRQFRDAIESYRKDHASEARELIAKLPPAERRKAADLLGGQGGPKRPLDGNKPRNGPKADKPDRDSDPMQAMDPKAAEDARARLKELLQGAPKPADTHVKMFAVLNEAQKPVVEKELERLKKETQGRREPGKIDKGLEKGKGSVKNKPGADAKPLTLNDPRIPERMRERIKSLPPEQQAEALKRASERLRNNPDR
;
A
#
# COMPACT_ATOMS: atom_id res chain seq x y z
N MET A 1 -6.92 -51.83 -17.80
CA MET A 1 -8.07 -52.29 -16.99
C MET A 1 -8.78 -51.04 -16.48
N ASN A 2 -9.82 -50.61 -17.21
CA ASN A 2 -10.47 -49.32 -17.02
C ASN A 2 -11.65 -49.48 -16.06
N ARG A 3 -11.65 -48.75 -14.94
CA ARG A 3 -12.79 -48.72 -14.01
C ARG A 3 -13.66 -47.51 -14.34
N THR A 4 -14.81 -47.80 -14.95
CA THR A 4 -15.91 -46.87 -15.21
C THR A 4 -16.75 -46.67 -13.95
N THR A 5 -16.70 -45.49 -13.36
CA THR A 5 -17.54 -45.12 -12.20
C THR A 5 -18.78 -44.37 -12.69
N ARG A 6 -19.94 -45.05 -12.69
CA ARG A 6 -21.26 -44.44 -12.91
C ARG A 6 -21.67 -43.65 -11.66
N TRP A 7 -21.95 -42.37 -11.81
CA TRP A 7 -22.61 -41.57 -10.77
C TRP A 7 -24.11 -41.51 -11.05
N ILE A 8 -24.88 -42.01 -10.09
CA ILE A 8 -26.33 -42.04 -10.04
C ILE A 8 -26.79 -40.67 -9.52
N ALA A 9 -27.68 -40.02 -10.27
CA ALA A 9 -28.40 -38.83 -9.84
C ALA A 9 -29.52 -39.20 -8.85
N PRO A 10 -29.72 -38.45 -7.76
CA PRO A 10 -30.99 -38.44 -7.06
C PRO A 10 -31.81 -37.21 -7.47
N ALA A 11 -32.97 -37.49 -8.04
CA ALA A 11 -34.15 -36.64 -8.05
C ALA A 11 -34.81 -36.62 -6.65
N LEU A 12 -35.78 -35.72 -6.45
CA LEU A 12 -36.60 -35.43 -5.24
C LEU A 12 -35.97 -34.40 -4.26
N ALA A 13 -36.69 -33.43 -3.69
CA ALA A 13 -38.13 -33.26 -3.53
C ALA A 13 -38.50 -31.76 -3.53
N VAL A 14 -39.60 -31.44 -4.22
CA VAL A 14 -40.36 -30.19 -4.08
C VAL A 14 -41.20 -30.32 -2.80
N LEU A 15 -40.98 -29.45 -1.82
CA LEU A 15 -41.84 -29.33 -0.64
C LEU A 15 -42.31 -27.89 -0.51
N THR A 16 -43.56 -27.71 -0.95
CA THR A 16 -44.43 -26.56 -0.73
C THR A 16 -44.60 -26.28 0.76
N LEU A 17 -44.28 -25.06 1.21
CA LEU A 17 -44.75 -24.56 2.51
C LEU A 17 -45.67 -23.35 2.27
N ALA A 18 -46.94 -23.56 2.60
CA ALA A 18 -48.02 -22.61 2.53
C ALA A 18 -47.92 -21.55 3.63
N GLY A 19 -48.63 -20.45 3.42
CA GLY A 19 -48.43 -19.18 4.13
C GLY A 19 -48.87 -19.16 5.60
N THR A 20 -48.22 -18.25 6.33
CA THR A 20 -48.80 -17.55 7.48
C THR A 20 -48.55 -16.07 7.28
N VAL A 21 -49.50 -15.38 6.63
CA VAL A 21 -49.54 -13.92 6.61
C VAL A 21 -50.19 -13.48 7.91
N PHE A 22 -49.39 -12.98 8.84
CA PHE A 22 -49.91 -12.24 9.99
C PHE A 22 -50.46 -10.90 9.51
N ALA A 23 -51.78 -10.78 9.53
CA ALA A 23 -52.50 -9.53 9.38
C ALA A 23 -52.21 -8.63 10.59
N GLN A 24 -51.30 -7.66 10.44
CA GLN A 24 -51.18 -6.55 11.37
C GLN A 24 -52.19 -5.46 11.00
N ASN A 25 -53.11 -5.28 11.92
CA ASN A 25 -54.12 -4.24 12.01
C ASN A 25 -53.46 -2.85 12.04
N THR A 26 -53.38 -2.15 10.90
CA THR A 26 -52.91 -0.76 10.84
C THR A 26 -54.05 0.17 10.44
N ARG A 27 -54.31 1.11 11.36
CA ARG A 27 -55.16 2.28 11.26
C ARG A 27 -54.82 3.07 9.96
N PRO A 28 -55.80 3.50 9.15
CA PRO A 28 -55.51 4.23 7.91
C PRO A 28 -54.94 5.62 8.24
N GLU A 29 -53.64 5.83 8.02
CA GLU A 29 -53.06 7.18 7.92
C GLU A 29 -53.51 7.82 6.59
N PRO A 30 -53.75 9.15 6.58
CA PRO A 30 -54.11 9.87 5.36
C PRO A 30 -52.99 9.80 4.31
N PRO A 31 -53.33 9.77 3.01
CA PRO A 31 -52.38 9.55 1.93
C PRO A 31 -51.34 10.67 1.89
N ARG A 32 -50.11 10.38 2.32
CA ARG A 32 -48.96 11.23 2.05
C ARG A 32 -48.71 11.19 0.55
N LYS A 33 -48.70 12.35 -0.09
CA LYS A 33 -48.35 12.54 -1.50
C LYS A 33 -46.88 12.13 -1.69
N GLU A 34 -46.62 10.84 -1.86
CA GLU A 34 -45.28 10.37 -2.22
C GLU A 34 -45.02 10.65 -3.70
N PRO A 35 -43.86 11.24 -4.05
CA PRO A 35 -43.51 11.49 -5.44
C PRO A 35 -43.44 10.15 -6.21
N PRO A 36 -44.14 10.02 -7.36
CA PRO A 36 -44.58 8.72 -7.89
C PRO A 36 -43.51 7.79 -8.49
N LEU A 37 -42.21 8.04 -8.33
CA LEU A 37 -41.14 7.24 -8.93
C LEU A 37 -39.86 7.21 -8.08
N LYS A 38 -39.95 6.84 -6.80
CA LYS A 38 -38.76 6.36 -6.09
C LYS A 38 -38.48 4.94 -6.58
N GLY A 39 -37.43 4.77 -7.38
CA GLY A 39 -36.90 3.45 -7.69
C GLY A 39 -36.54 2.68 -6.41
N PRO A 40 -36.33 1.35 -6.49
CA PRO A 40 -35.92 0.54 -5.34
C PRO A 40 -34.78 1.21 -4.58
N ALA A 41 -34.93 1.37 -3.26
CA ALA A 41 -33.89 1.99 -2.44
C ALA A 41 -32.62 1.14 -2.48
N VAL A 42 -31.64 1.56 -3.28
CA VAL A 42 -30.33 0.92 -3.33
C VAL A 42 -29.59 1.34 -2.08
N LYS A 43 -29.41 0.40 -1.13
CA LYS A 43 -28.50 0.63 -0.01
C LYS A 43 -27.08 0.61 -0.56
N ASP A 44 -26.33 1.70 -0.36
CA ASP A 44 -24.92 1.77 -0.69
C ASP A 44 -24.13 0.83 0.23
N GLY A 45 -23.98 -0.43 -0.16
CA GLY A 45 -23.11 -1.41 0.50
C GLY A 45 -21.62 -1.17 0.21
N GLY A 46 -21.23 0.05 -0.14
CA GLY A 46 -19.86 0.40 -0.48
C GLY A 46 -18.96 0.43 0.77
N VAL A 47 -17.70 0.07 0.58
CA VAL A 47 -16.67 0.23 1.62
C VAL A 47 -16.35 1.73 1.76
N PRO A 48 -16.35 2.30 2.98
CA PRO A 48 -15.99 3.69 3.16
C PRO A 48 -14.60 4.04 2.60
N GLY A 49 -14.56 5.10 1.80
CA GLY A 49 -13.34 5.56 1.12
C GLY A 49 -13.01 4.83 -0.18
N GLU A 50 -13.86 3.91 -0.65
CA GLU A 50 -13.83 3.44 -2.04
C GLU A 50 -14.95 4.12 -2.83
N TYR A 51 -14.60 5.19 -3.53
CA TYR A 51 -15.54 5.88 -4.39
C TYR A 51 -15.83 5.01 -5.61
N ARG A 52 -16.99 4.34 -5.62
CA ARG A 52 -17.59 3.78 -6.83
C ARG A 52 -18.12 4.93 -7.68
N SER A 53 -17.23 5.60 -8.42
CA SER A 53 -17.67 6.61 -9.38
C SER A 53 -18.39 5.90 -10.53
N PHE A 54 -19.73 5.97 -10.52
CA PHE A 54 -20.58 5.50 -11.61
C PHE A 54 -20.59 6.44 -12.84
N GLY A 55 -19.84 7.56 -12.79
CA GLY A 55 -19.79 8.56 -13.86
C GLY A 55 -18.35 8.84 -14.32
N GLY A 56 -17.96 8.29 -15.47
CA GLY A 56 -16.65 8.50 -16.09
C GLY A 56 -16.36 9.93 -16.60
N GLY A 57 -17.15 10.94 -16.20
CA GLY A 57 -17.03 12.31 -16.69
C GLY A 57 -17.11 13.32 -15.55
N GLY A 58 -15.97 13.88 -15.13
CA GLY A 58 -15.96 14.96 -14.14
C GLY A 58 -14.57 15.38 -13.74
N LYS A 59 -14.29 16.68 -13.88
CA LYS A 59 -13.00 17.36 -13.69
C LYS A 59 -12.52 17.26 -12.24
N GLY A 60 -11.28 16.85 -12.02
CA GLY A 60 -10.64 16.89 -10.69
C GLY A 60 -9.45 15.95 -10.55
N GLY A 61 -8.34 16.24 -11.22
CA GLY A 61 -7.11 15.43 -11.11
C GLY A 61 -6.52 15.36 -9.69
N LYS A 62 -6.94 16.26 -8.78
CA LYS A 62 -6.55 16.25 -7.36
C LYS A 62 -7.42 15.30 -6.51
N ASP A 63 -8.71 15.18 -6.77
CA ASP A 63 -9.59 14.26 -6.00
C ASP A 63 -9.44 12.80 -6.43
N ARG A 64 -8.98 12.53 -7.65
CA ARG A 64 -8.53 11.20 -8.08
C ARG A 64 -7.32 10.67 -7.31
N MET A 65 -6.68 11.51 -6.48
CA MET A 65 -5.62 11.09 -5.56
C MET A 65 -6.13 10.66 -4.18
N GLN A 66 -7.45 10.56 -3.97
CA GLN A 66 -7.95 9.59 -2.99
C GLN A 66 -7.66 8.19 -3.55
N GLN A 67 -6.38 7.82 -3.48
CA GLN A 67 -5.85 6.59 -4.01
C GLN A 67 -6.66 5.44 -3.39
N GLU A 68 -7.12 4.53 -4.24
CA GLU A 68 -7.67 3.26 -3.82
C GLU A 68 -6.77 2.67 -2.74
N THR A 69 -7.40 2.19 -1.65
CA THR A 69 -6.64 1.61 -0.55
C THR A 69 -5.81 0.45 -1.09
N PRO A 70 -4.48 0.48 -0.96
CA PRO A 70 -3.67 -0.65 -1.40
C PRO A 70 -4.17 -1.94 -0.74
N HIS A 71 -4.39 -2.98 -1.54
CA HIS A 71 -5.00 -4.24 -1.06
C HIS A 71 -4.31 -4.81 0.19
N ARG A 72 -2.98 -4.71 0.26
CA ARG A 72 -2.20 -5.14 1.44
C ARG A 72 -2.56 -4.40 2.72
N LEU A 73 -2.83 -3.09 2.63
CA LEU A 73 -3.29 -2.31 3.80
C LEU A 73 -4.72 -2.70 4.17
N PHE A 74 -5.54 -3.01 3.17
CA PHE A 74 -6.90 -3.46 3.39
C PHE A 74 -6.95 -4.78 4.16
N VAL A 75 -6.21 -5.79 3.71
CA VAL A 75 -6.09 -7.09 4.41
C VAL A 75 -5.50 -6.92 5.81
N ARG A 76 -4.50 -6.05 5.98
CA ARG A 76 -3.89 -5.76 7.29
C ARG A 76 -4.90 -5.18 8.28
N ALA A 77 -5.87 -4.37 7.84
CA ALA A 77 -6.86 -3.80 8.75
C ALA A 77 -7.71 -4.86 9.47
N PHE A 78 -7.92 -6.03 8.86
CA PHE A 78 -8.63 -7.14 9.51
C PHE A 78 -7.86 -7.76 10.69
N GLU A 79 -6.54 -7.54 10.80
CA GLU A 79 -5.77 -7.99 11.96
C GLU A 79 -6.31 -7.38 13.27
N SER A 80 -6.90 -6.19 13.21
CA SER A 80 -7.52 -5.51 14.36
C SER A 80 -8.72 -6.26 14.97
N VAL A 81 -9.35 -7.15 14.19
CA VAL A 81 -10.51 -7.95 14.63
C VAL A 81 -10.20 -9.45 14.71
N ARG A 82 -8.96 -9.88 14.41
CA ARG A 82 -8.50 -11.29 14.51
C ARG A 82 -7.90 -11.64 15.87
N GLY A 83 -7.38 -10.67 16.62
CA GLY A 83 -6.59 -10.91 17.82
C GLY A 83 -7.37 -11.56 18.96
N GLU A 84 -6.69 -12.40 19.76
CA GLU A 84 -7.26 -13.03 20.95
C GLU A 84 -7.66 -12.03 22.05
N GLY A 85 -7.03 -10.84 22.05
CA GLY A 85 -7.36 -9.74 22.97
C GLY A 85 -8.53 -8.86 22.54
N VAL A 86 -9.20 -9.18 21.43
CA VAL A 86 -10.39 -8.45 20.95
C VAL A 86 -11.64 -8.99 21.65
N GLU A 87 -12.58 -8.11 21.99
CA GLU A 87 -13.85 -8.51 22.58
C GLU A 87 -14.55 -9.60 21.73
N PRO A 88 -15.11 -10.67 22.34
CA PRO A 88 -15.68 -11.79 21.60
C PRO A 88 -16.77 -11.40 20.58
N ALA A 89 -17.52 -10.32 20.83
CA ALA A 89 -18.55 -9.81 19.92
C ALA A 89 -17.98 -9.16 18.65
N ILE A 90 -16.76 -8.65 18.72
CA ILE A 90 -16.05 -7.96 17.63
C ILE A 90 -15.07 -8.93 16.94
N ARG A 91 -14.61 -9.97 17.64
CA ARG A 91 -13.69 -10.96 17.09
C ARG A 91 -14.29 -11.66 15.86
N LEU A 92 -13.47 -11.89 14.84
CA LEU A 92 -13.87 -12.71 13.70
C LEU A 92 -14.14 -14.15 14.14
N SER A 93 -15.27 -14.69 13.69
CA SER A 93 -15.52 -16.14 13.77
C SER A 93 -14.58 -16.91 12.82
N GLU A 94 -14.31 -18.18 13.10
CA GLU A 94 -13.52 -19.05 12.21
C GLU A 94 -14.12 -19.12 10.80
N GLU A 95 -15.45 -19.14 10.69
CA GLU A 95 -16.11 -19.17 9.39
C GLU A 95 -15.88 -17.88 8.61
N GLN A 96 -16.01 -16.71 9.26
CA GLN A 96 -15.69 -15.44 8.62
C GLN A 96 -14.23 -15.37 8.19
N ASP A 97 -13.30 -15.83 9.03
CA ASP A 97 -11.87 -15.81 8.72
C ASP A 97 -11.53 -16.69 7.51
N SER A 98 -12.09 -17.90 7.47
CA SER A 98 -11.97 -18.81 6.33
C SER A 98 -12.53 -18.21 5.03
N ARG A 99 -13.72 -17.58 5.10
CA ARG A 99 -14.33 -16.88 3.96
C ARG A 99 -13.48 -15.72 3.47
N LEU A 100 -12.96 -14.88 4.37
CA LEU A 100 -12.05 -13.78 4.03
C LEU A 100 -10.78 -14.29 3.34
N GLY A 101 -10.18 -15.36 3.88
CA GLY A 101 -9.00 -16.00 3.29
C GLY A 101 -9.27 -16.60 1.91
N ALA A 102 -10.46 -17.17 1.68
CA ALA A 102 -10.85 -17.68 0.37
C ALA A 102 -11.01 -16.55 -0.67
N ILE A 103 -11.65 -15.44 -0.29
CA ILE A 103 -11.81 -14.26 -1.18
C ILE A 103 -10.45 -13.67 -1.56
N ASP A 104 -9.52 -13.51 -0.60
CA ASP A 104 -8.17 -12.99 -0.86
C ASP A 104 -7.36 -13.92 -1.79
N ARG A 105 -7.40 -15.25 -1.57
CA ARG A 105 -6.75 -16.21 -2.47
C ARG A 105 -7.30 -16.14 -3.89
N GLN A 106 -8.63 -16.20 -4.05
CA GLN A 106 -9.27 -16.10 -5.37
C GLN A 106 -8.87 -14.82 -6.11
N PHE A 107 -8.78 -13.69 -5.41
CA PHE A 107 -8.34 -12.44 -6.02
C PHE A 107 -6.89 -12.48 -6.48
N ARG A 108 -5.97 -13.05 -5.68
CA ARG A 108 -4.56 -13.20 -6.04
C ARG A 108 -4.40 -14.12 -7.25
N ASP A 109 -5.09 -15.26 -7.25
CA ASP A 109 -5.09 -16.22 -8.36
C ASP A 109 -5.64 -15.58 -9.64
N ALA A 110 -6.72 -14.78 -9.53
CA ALA A 110 -7.29 -14.03 -10.64
C ALA A 110 -6.31 -12.98 -11.21
N ILE A 111 -5.58 -12.25 -10.34
CA ILE A 111 -4.54 -11.32 -10.80
C ILE A 111 -3.40 -12.06 -11.48
N GLU A 112 -2.94 -13.17 -10.91
CA GLU A 112 -1.82 -13.94 -11.45
C GLU A 112 -2.16 -14.54 -12.81
N SER A 113 -3.32 -15.19 -12.94
CA SER A 113 -3.82 -15.71 -14.22
C SER A 113 -3.96 -14.59 -15.26
N TYR A 114 -4.62 -13.49 -14.91
CA TYR A 114 -4.76 -12.33 -15.80
C TYR A 114 -3.40 -11.81 -16.30
N ARG A 115 -2.43 -11.67 -15.39
CA ARG A 115 -1.07 -11.24 -15.77
C ARG A 115 -0.38 -12.23 -16.67
N LYS A 116 -0.53 -13.53 -16.43
CA LYS A 116 0.08 -14.59 -17.23
C LYS A 116 -0.50 -14.61 -18.64
N ASP A 117 -1.82 -14.54 -18.76
CA ASP A 117 -2.55 -14.61 -20.03
C ASP A 117 -2.26 -13.39 -20.92
N HIS A 118 -2.11 -12.21 -20.31
CA HIS A 118 -1.81 -10.97 -21.02
C HIS A 118 -0.32 -10.57 -21.04
N ALA A 119 0.60 -11.42 -20.55
CA ALA A 119 2.01 -11.08 -20.43
C ALA A 119 2.70 -10.80 -21.77
N SER A 120 2.43 -11.63 -22.79
CA SER A 120 3.00 -11.49 -24.13
C SER A 120 2.49 -10.22 -24.82
N GLU A 121 1.18 -10.04 -24.85
CA GLU A 121 0.51 -8.87 -25.41
C GLU A 121 1.05 -7.58 -24.76
N ALA A 122 1.11 -7.53 -23.43
CA ALA A 122 1.65 -6.38 -22.72
C ALA A 122 3.12 -6.09 -23.07
N ARG A 123 3.97 -7.10 -23.24
CA ARG A 123 5.37 -6.92 -23.64
C ARG A 123 5.48 -6.35 -25.06
N GLU A 124 4.67 -6.84 -25.99
CA GLU A 124 4.64 -6.34 -27.37
C GLU A 124 4.16 -4.89 -27.43
N LEU A 125 3.13 -4.54 -26.65
CA LEU A 125 2.65 -3.16 -26.54
C LEU A 125 3.73 -2.25 -25.92
N ILE A 126 4.42 -2.69 -24.87
CA ILE A 126 5.54 -1.94 -24.28
C ILE A 126 6.66 -1.72 -25.29
N ALA A 127 7.00 -2.74 -26.10
CA ALA A 127 8.04 -2.60 -27.12
C ALA A 127 7.74 -1.51 -28.15
N LYS A 128 6.45 -1.19 -28.37
CA LYS A 128 5.98 -0.11 -29.25
C LYS A 128 5.95 1.29 -28.60
N LEU A 129 6.19 1.40 -27.29
CA LEU A 129 6.22 2.69 -26.58
C LEU A 129 7.60 3.36 -26.64
N PRO A 130 7.69 4.70 -26.48
CA PRO A 130 8.95 5.41 -26.31
C PRO A 130 9.71 4.95 -25.05
N PRO A 131 11.06 4.97 -25.03
CA PRO A 131 11.86 4.46 -23.92
C PRO A 131 11.50 5.02 -22.53
N ALA A 132 11.08 6.28 -22.45
CA ALA A 132 10.64 6.91 -21.20
C ALA A 132 9.36 6.30 -20.63
N GLU A 133 8.48 5.80 -21.50
CA GLU A 133 7.19 5.20 -21.14
C GLU A 133 7.29 3.70 -20.91
N ARG A 134 8.22 3.02 -21.60
CA ARG A 134 8.46 1.59 -21.39
C ARG A 134 8.70 1.24 -19.92
N ARG A 135 9.49 2.08 -19.23
CA ARG A 135 9.77 1.90 -17.79
C ARG A 135 8.51 2.00 -16.95
N LYS A 136 7.71 3.05 -17.17
CA LYS A 136 6.46 3.28 -16.42
C LYS A 136 5.46 2.16 -16.66
N ALA A 137 5.32 1.72 -17.91
CA ALA A 137 4.42 0.63 -18.28
C ALA A 137 4.87 -0.71 -17.67
N ALA A 138 6.17 -1.01 -17.69
CA ALA A 138 6.74 -2.20 -17.06
C ALA A 138 6.55 -2.21 -15.53
N ASP A 139 6.69 -1.05 -14.87
CA ASP A 139 6.43 -0.92 -13.43
C ASP A 139 4.96 -1.16 -13.09
N LEU A 140 4.03 -0.65 -13.91
CA LEU A 140 2.58 -0.82 -13.71
C LEU A 140 2.10 -2.26 -13.81
N LEU A 141 2.71 -3.07 -14.68
CA LEU A 141 2.38 -4.50 -14.84
C LEU A 141 2.96 -5.40 -13.74
N GLY A 142 3.38 -4.80 -12.63
CA GLY A 142 3.89 -5.51 -11.47
C GLY A 142 5.40 -5.69 -11.47
N GLY A 143 6.14 -5.00 -12.36
CA GLY A 143 7.55 -4.65 -12.20
C GLY A 143 8.42 -5.75 -11.61
N GLN A 144 8.21 -7.00 -12.02
CA GLN A 144 9.01 -8.16 -11.62
C GLN A 144 10.13 -8.44 -12.65
N GLY A 145 10.12 -7.71 -13.78
CA GLY A 145 10.98 -7.96 -14.94
C GLY A 145 12.29 -7.16 -14.99
N GLY A 146 12.52 -6.23 -14.08
CA GLY A 146 13.87 -5.75 -13.83
C GLY A 146 14.52 -6.66 -12.79
N PRO A 147 15.80 -7.07 -12.91
CA PRO A 147 16.51 -7.63 -11.77
C PRO A 147 16.31 -6.63 -10.63
N LYS A 148 15.52 -7.02 -9.61
CA LYS A 148 15.40 -6.25 -8.39
C LYS A 148 16.83 -6.00 -7.98
N ARG A 149 17.28 -4.74 -8.11
CA ARG A 149 18.59 -4.36 -7.58
C ARG A 149 18.61 -4.92 -6.17
N PRO A 150 19.57 -5.79 -5.83
CA PRO A 150 19.57 -6.45 -4.54
C PRO A 150 19.33 -5.38 -3.48
N LEU A 151 18.24 -5.57 -2.74
CA LEU A 151 17.83 -4.65 -1.67
C LEU A 151 18.71 -4.86 -0.43
N ASP A 152 19.75 -5.68 -0.55
CA ASP A 152 20.85 -5.70 0.39
C ASP A 152 21.63 -4.41 0.21
N GLY A 153 21.66 -3.59 1.25
CA GLY A 153 22.37 -2.30 1.33
C GLY A 153 23.88 -2.33 1.05
N ASN A 154 24.41 -3.45 0.56
CA ASN A 154 25.71 -3.56 -0.08
C ASN A 154 25.66 -3.01 -1.51
N LYS A 155 25.47 -1.70 -1.65
CA LYS A 155 26.07 -1.00 -2.79
C LYS A 155 27.59 -1.24 -2.68
N PRO A 156 28.27 -1.90 -3.63
CA PRO A 156 29.73 -1.94 -3.64
C PRO A 156 30.19 -0.49 -3.73
N ARG A 157 30.72 0.03 -2.62
CA ARG A 157 30.92 1.48 -2.44
C ARG A 157 32.17 1.99 -3.16
N ASN A 158 33.03 1.13 -3.70
CA ASN A 158 34.28 1.51 -4.36
C ASN A 158 34.75 0.42 -5.35
N GLY A 159 33.88 -0.02 -6.26
CA GLY A 159 34.38 -0.68 -7.47
C GLY A 159 34.93 0.39 -8.43
N PRO A 160 36.01 0.14 -9.19
CA PRO A 160 36.38 1.00 -10.31
C PRO A 160 35.13 1.17 -11.17
N LYS A 161 34.84 2.42 -11.58
CA LYS A 161 33.72 2.72 -12.48
C LYS A 161 33.92 1.86 -13.72
N ALA A 162 33.25 0.71 -13.80
CA ALA A 162 33.13 -0.03 -15.03
C ALA A 162 32.54 0.97 -16.02
N ASP A 163 33.25 1.19 -17.12
CA ASP A 163 32.83 2.08 -18.19
C ASP A 163 31.36 1.78 -18.47
N LYS A 164 30.52 2.77 -18.16
CA LYS A 164 29.12 2.66 -18.53
C LYS A 164 29.18 2.56 -20.06
N PRO A 165 28.66 1.49 -20.67
CA PRO A 165 28.59 1.44 -22.13
C PRO A 165 27.91 2.74 -22.56
N ASP A 166 28.58 3.48 -23.45
CA ASP A 166 28.12 4.77 -23.93
C ASP A 166 26.66 4.63 -24.34
N ARG A 167 25.80 5.30 -23.57
CA ARG A 167 24.34 5.20 -23.70
C ARG A 167 23.82 6.02 -24.88
N ASP A 168 24.74 6.55 -25.68
CA ASP A 168 24.51 7.50 -26.75
C ASP A 168 24.53 6.85 -28.14
N SER A 169 24.65 5.51 -28.22
CA SER A 169 24.78 4.79 -29.49
C SER A 169 23.59 3.90 -29.87
N ASP A 170 22.48 3.91 -29.12
CA ASP A 170 21.25 3.34 -29.65
C ASP A 170 20.65 4.37 -30.61
N PRO A 171 20.64 4.13 -31.93
CA PRO A 171 19.98 5.04 -32.86
C PRO A 171 18.53 5.18 -32.38
N MET A 172 18.10 6.41 -32.14
CA MET A 172 16.70 6.71 -31.86
C MET A 172 15.90 6.28 -33.09
N GLN A 173 15.49 5.01 -33.13
CA GLN A 173 14.53 4.53 -34.12
C GLN A 173 13.32 5.42 -33.97
N ALA A 174 13.08 6.23 -34.99
CA ALA A 174 11.89 7.05 -35.11
C ALA A 174 10.70 6.10 -35.10
N MET A 175 10.09 5.93 -33.92
CA MET A 175 8.87 5.15 -33.79
C MET A 175 7.72 5.92 -34.42
N ASP A 176 6.83 5.20 -35.10
CA ASP A 176 5.59 5.77 -35.60
C ASP A 176 4.74 6.29 -34.42
N PRO A 177 4.41 7.60 -34.36
CA PRO A 177 3.62 8.16 -33.28
C PRO A 177 2.24 7.51 -33.17
N LYS A 178 1.65 7.08 -34.28
CA LYS A 178 0.34 6.43 -34.30
C LYS A 178 0.38 5.06 -33.60
N ALA A 179 1.40 4.26 -33.91
CA ALA A 179 1.61 2.96 -33.27
C ALA A 179 1.82 3.08 -31.75
N ALA A 180 2.47 4.14 -31.30
CA ALA A 180 2.65 4.42 -29.87
C ALA A 180 1.32 4.79 -29.19
N GLU A 181 0.46 5.58 -29.83
CA GLU A 181 -0.87 5.93 -29.30
C GLU A 181 -1.80 4.72 -29.20
N ASP A 182 -1.84 3.90 -30.25
CA ASP A 182 -2.61 2.65 -30.26
C ASP A 182 -2.13 1.69 -29.17
N ALA A 183 -0.80 1.60 -28.98
CA ALA A 183 -0.22 0.80 -27.91
C ALA A 183 -0.59 1.31 -26.51
N ARG A 184 -0.59 2.63 -26.30
CA ARG A 184 -1.05 3.23 -25.03
C ARG A 184 -2.53 2.95 -24.78
N ALA A 185 -3.37 3.06 -25.80
CA ALA A 185 -4.81 2.82 -25.68
C ALA A 185 -5.09 1.36 -25.29
N ARG A 186 -4.46 0.39 -25.98
CA ARG A 186 -4.58 -1.03 -25.65
C ARG A 186 -4.00 -1.40 -24.29
N LEU A 187 -2.86 -0.84 -23.92
CA LEU A 187 -2.29 -1.05 -22.59
C LEU A 187 -3.23 -0.53 -21.49
N LYS A 188 -3.90 0.60 -21.72
CA LYS A 188 -4.88 1.15 -20.78
C LYS A 188 -6.12 0.25 -20.67
N GLU A 189 -6.61 -0.28 -21.78
CA GLU A 189 -7.73 -1.23 -21.79
C GLU A 189 -7.39 -2.51 -20.99
N LEU A 190 -6.20 -3.07 -21.22
CA LEU A 190 -5.67 -4.21 -20.47
C LEU A 190 -5.57 -3.91 -18.96
N LEU A 191 -5.07 -2.73 -18.58
CA LEU A 191 -5.04 -2.34 -17.17
C LEU A 191 -6.43 -2.14 -16.56
N GLN A 192 -7.42 -1.70 -17.34
CA GLN A 192 -8.80 -1.52 -16.89
C GLN A 192 -9.56 -2.85 -16.77
N GLY A 193 -9.20 -3.85 -17.58
CA GLY A 193 -9.75 -5.20 -17.55
C GLY A 193 -9.21 -6.09 -16.43
N ALA A 194 -8.13 -5.67 -15.77
CA ALA A 194 -7.56 -6.40 -14.66
C ALA A 194 -8.54 -6.51 -13.46
N PRO A 195 -8.50 -7.62 -12.70
CA PRO A 195 -9.30 -7.75 -11.47
C PRO A 195 -9.05 -6.58 -10.51
N LYS A 196 -10.12 -5.87 -10.14
CA LYS A 196 -10.02 -4.66 -9.32
C LYS A 196 -9.99 -5.01 -7.82
N PRO A 197 -9.07 -4.43 -7.04
CA PRO A 197 -9.06 -4.58 -5.58
C PRO A 197 -10.37 -4.14 -4.93
N ALA A 198 -10.99 -3.08 -5.43
CA ALA A 198 -12.22 -2.52 -4.86
C ALA A 198 -13.39 -3.51 -4.84
N ASP A 199 -13.55 -4.31 -5.89
CA ASP A 199 -14.61 -5.33 -5.92
C ASP A 199 -14.36 -6.44 -4.89
N THR A 200 -13.09 -6.79 -4.68
CA THR A 200 -12.66 -7.73 -3.64
C THR A 200 -12.86 -7.15 -2.24
N HIS A 201 -12.52 -5.88 -2.03
CA HIS A 201 -12.70 -5.20 -0.75
C HIS A 201 -14.16 -5.16 -0.34
N VAL A 202 -15.08 -4.87 -1.27
CA VAL A 202 -16.53 -4.92 -1.01
C VAL A 202 -16.98 -6.32 -0.61
N LYS A 203 -16.50 -7.37 -1.29
CA LYS A 203 -16.82 -8.77 -0.92
C LYS A 203 -16.31 -9.11 0.48
N MET A 204 -15.07 -8.73 0.81
CA MET A 204 -14.48 -8.95 2.13
C MET A 204 -15.23 -8.19 3.23
N PHE A 205 -15.55 -6.92 2.99
CA PHE A 205 -16.25 -6.07 3.95
C PHE A 205 -17.69 -6.53 4.22
N ALA A 206 -18.34 -7.15 3.21
CA ALA A 206 -19.65 -7.75 3.36
C ALA A 206 -19.67 -8.98 4.28
N VAL A 207 -18.52 -9.64 4.52
CA VAL A 207 -18.42 -10.77 5.46
C VAL A 207 -18.48 -10.29 6.93
N LEU A 208 -18.15 -9.03 7.19
CA LEU A 208 -18.17 -8.45 8.52
C LEU A 208 -19.59 -8.18 9.02
N ASN A 209 -19.80 -8.37 10.33
CA ASN A 209 -21.02 -7.96 11.01
C ASN A 209 -21.02 -6.44 11.28
N GLU A 210 -22.15 -5.90 11.74
CA GLU A 210 -22.31 -4.45 11.98
C GLU A 210 -21.40 -3.90 13.09
N ALA A 211 -21.04 -4.72 14.09
CA ALA A 211 -20.13 -4.32 15.17
C ALA A 211 -18.65 -4.28 14.71
N GLN A 212 -18.26 -5.12 13.77
CA GLN A 212 -16.91 -5.24 13.23
C GLN A 212 -16.55 -4.12 12.25
N LYS A 213 -17.49 -3.73 11.39
CA LYS A 213 -17.29 -2.71 10.35
C LYS A 213 -16.66 -1.39 10.86
N PRO A 214 -17.18 -0.73 11.90
CA PRO A 214 -16.60 0.53 12.37
C PRO A 214 -15.17 0.39 12.93
N VAL A 215 -14.84 -0.77 13.50
CA VAL A 215 -13.47 -1.05 14.01
C VAL A 215 -12.49 -1.14 12.85
N VAL A 216 -12.84 -1.89 11.80
CA VAL A 216 -12.01 -2.05 10.60
C VAL A 216 -11.90 -0.72 9.83
N GLU A 217 -12.98 0.05 9.70
CA GLU A 217 -12.96 1.39 9.07
C GLU A 217 -11.99 2.34 9.76
N LYS A 218 -12.04 2.41 11.09
CA LYS A 218 -11.11 3.23 11.89
C LYS A 218 -9.66 2.81 11.69
N GLU A 219 -9.40 1.51 11.60
CA GLU A 219 -8.06 0.98 11.36
C GLU A 219 -7.57 1.27 9.93
N LEU A 220 -8.46 1.16 8.93
CA LEU A 220 -8.15 1.57 7.55
C LEU A 220 -7.77 3.04 7.47
N GLU A 221 -8.51 3.93 8.14
CA GLU A 221 -8.16 5.35 8.20
C GLU A 221 -6.80 5.59 8.87
N ARG A 222 -6.50 4.87 9.96
CA ARG A 222 -5.20 4.94 10.64
C ARG A 222 -4.07 4.53 9.71
N LEU A 223 -4.20 3.40 9.02
CA LEU A 223 -3.21 2.88 8.07
C LEU A 223 -3.05 3.79 6.86
N LYS A 224 -4.13 4.40 6.36
CA LYS A 224 -4.08 5.40 5.28
C LYS A 224 -3.26 6.62 5.71
N LYS A 225 -3.53 7.17 6.89
CA LYS A 225 -2.80 8.32 7.46
C LYS A 225 -1.32 7.98 7.68
N GLU A 226 -1.00 6.80 8.21
CA GLU A 226 0.38 6.34 8.40
C GLU A 226 1.13 6.27 7.06
N THR A 227 0.48 5.71 6.03
CA THR A 227 1.08 5.55 4.70
C THR A 227 1.25 6.89 3.98
N GLN A 228 0.29 7.80 4.11
CA GLN A 228 0.39 9.16 3.57
C GLN A 228 1.51 9.94 4.25
N GLY A 229 1.63 9.86 5.58
CA GLY A 229 2.69 10.53 6.35
C GLY A 229 4.10 10.04 5.96
N ARG A 230 4.27 8.76 5.62
CA ARG A 230 5.55 8.22 5.12
C ARG A 230 5.88 8.65 3.69
N ARG A 231 4.88 8.99 2.87
CA ARG A 231 5.06 9.34 1.46
C ARG A 231 5.39 10.80 1.22
N GLU A 232 5.14 11.71 2.16
CA GLU A 232 5.62 13.10 2.06
C GLU A 232 7.15 13.12 2.11
N PRO A 233 7.86 13.29 0.97
CA PRO A 233 9.30 13.05 0.86
C PRO A 233 10.16 14.18 1.48
N GLY A 234 9.62 14.92 2.45
CA GLY A 234 10.29 16.07 3.08
C GLY A 234 10.26 16.09 4.61
N LYS A 235 9.61 15.11 5.26
CA LYS A 235 9.54 14.99 6.73
C LYS A 235 10.08 13.66 7.27
N ILE A 236 10.76 12.87 6.43
CA ILE A 236 11.70 11.87 6.95
C ILE A 236 12.88 12.69 7.49
N ASP A 237 12.86 12.90 8.80
CA ASP A 237 13.88 13.53 9.63
C ASP A 237 15.17 13.96 8.93
N LYS A 238 15.34 15.29 8.82
CA LYS A 238 16.65 15.97 8.82
C LYS A 238 17.52 15.62 10.04
N GLY A 239 17.12 14.65 10.88
CA GLY A 239 17.90 14.06 11.97
C GLY A 239 18.85 12.94 11.55
N LEU A 240 18.63 12.26 10.41
CA LEU A 240 19.51 11.15 9.94
C LEU A 240 20.49 11.55 8.83
N GLU A 241 20.36 12.76 8.27
CA GLU A 241 21.27 13.29 7.23
C GLU A 241 22.43 14.15 7.77
N LYS A 242 22.72 14.12 9.08
CA LYS A 242 23.96 14.67 9.65
C LYS A 242 25.10 13.64 9.77
N GLY A 243 25.03 12.54 9.01
CA GLY A 243 26.02 11.48 9.08
C GLY A 243 27.05 11.42 7.95
N LYS A 244 26.79 11.98 6.76
CA LYS A 244 27.70 11.79 5.61
C LYS A 244 27.77 13.01 4.68
N GLY A 245 28.80 13.82 4.90
CA GLY A 245 29.56 14.45 3.82
C GLY A 245 28.96 15.72 3.20
N SER A 246 29.12 16.85 3.90
CA SER A 246 29.44 18.16 3.33
C SER A 246 29.71 19.18 4.45
N VAL A 247 30.72 18.92 5.29
CA VAL A 247 31.33 19.98 6.10
C VAL A 247 32.22 20.78 5.16
N LYS A 248 31.65 21.82 4.55
CA LYS A 248 32.47 22.95 4.12
C LYS A 248 33.06 23.54 5.39
N ASN A 249 34.38 23.40 5.53
CA ASN A 249 35.20 24.07 6.53
C ASN A 249 34.81 25.56 6.60
N LYS A 250 34.12 25.93 7.69
CA LYS A 250 34.22 27.26 8.27
C LYS A 250 34.79 27.07 9.68
N PRO A 251 36.08 27.39 9.91
CA PRO A 251 36.61 27.47 11.25
C PRO A 251 36.12 28.80 11.84
N GLY A 252 35.27 28.76 12.86
CA GLY A 252 34.72 30.01 13.41
C GLY A 252 33.81 29.84 14.61
N ALA A 253 34.43 29.76 15.79
CA ALA A 253 34.05 30.43 17.03
C ALA A 253 32.77 30.09 17.84
N ASP A 254 31.79 29.31 17.37
CA ASP A 254 30.54 29.14 18.17
C ASP A 254 30.17 27.69 18.52
N ALA A 255 31.15 26.88 18.93
CA ALA A 255 30.87 25.56 19.49
C ALA A 255 30.40 25.69 20.95
N LYS A 256 29.10 25.53 21.18
CA LYS A 256 28.52 25.43 22.53
C LYS A 256 29.30 24.41 23.39
N PRO A 257 29.51 24.67 24.70
CA PRO A 257 30.22 23.74 25.58
C PRO A 257 29.51 22.38 25.57
N LEU A 258 30.29 21.29 25.46
CA LEU A 258 29.74 19.94 25.50
C LEU A 258 29.08 19.70 26.87
N THR A 259 27.89 19.13 26.83
CA THR A 259 27.19 18.66 28.02
C THR A 259 27.38 17.14 28.16
N LEU A 260 27.21 16.61 29.37
CA LEU A 260 27.36 15.17 29.64
C LEU A 260 26.45 14.29 28.75
N ASN A 261 25.35 14.84 28.27
CA ASN A 261 24.36 14.15 27.44
C ASN A 261 24.57 14.34 25.93
N ASP A 262 25.68 14.95 25.51
CA ASP A 262 25.90 15.26 24.09
C ASP A 262 26.12 13.97 23.26
N PRO A 263 25.33 13.71 22.20
CA PRO A 263 25.46 12.55 21.30
C PRO A 263 26.86 12.34 20.73
N ARG A 264 27.71 13.36 20.72
CA ARG A 264 29.10 13.29 20.23
C ARG A 264 30.06 12.60 21.20
N ILE A 265 29.70 12.45 22.48
CA ILE A 265 30.53 11.74 23.46
C ILE A 265 30.10 10.26 23.47
N PRO A 266 31.02 9.31 23.17
CA PRO A 266 30.73 7.88 23.24
C PRO A 266 30.23 7.44 24.62
N GLU A 267 29.28 6.50 24.67
CA GLU A 267 28.64 6.05 25.92
C GLU A 267 29.64 5.62 26.99
N ARG A 268 30.66 4.84 26.62
CA ARG A 268 31.75 4.42 27.51
C ARG A 268 32.51 5.60 28.14
N MET A 269 32.61 6.72 27.44
CA MET A 269 33.26 7.92 27.96
C MET A 269 32.33 8.71 28.88
N ARG A 270 31.02 8.73 28.60
CA ARG A 270 30.03 9.37 29.48
C ARG A 270 29.96 8.69 30.84
N GLU A 271 29.98 7.36 30.88
CA GLU A 271 29.98 6.60 32.13
C GLU A 271 31.23 6.90 32.98
N ARG A 272 32.40 6.98 32.33
CA ARG A 272 33.65 7.38 32.99
C ARG A 272 33.59 8.81 33.53
N ILE A 273 33.05 9.76 32.76
CA ILE A 273 32.91 11.15 33.21
C ILE A 273 31.91 11.23 34.37
N LYS A 274 30.81 10.48 34.32
CA LYS A 274 29.79 10.46 35.39
C LYS A 274 30.34 9.92 36.72
N SER A 275 31.35 9.04 36.68
CA SER A 275 32.03 8.51 37.88
C SER A 275 33.09 9.44 38.50
N LEU A 276 33.44 10.55 37.84
CA LEU A 276 34.44 11.50 38.36
C LEU A 276 33.80 12.53 39.32
N PRO A 277 34.56 13.10 40.27
CA PRO A 277 34.12 14.25 41.07
C PRO A 277 33.74 15.45 40.18
N PRO A 278 32.79 16.30 40.59
CA PRO A 278 32.21 17.34 39.72
C PRO A 278 33.24 18.31 39.12
N GLU A 279 34.32 18.62 39.84
CA GLU A 279 35.41 19.47 39.34
C GLU A 279 36.21 18.79 38.22
N GLN A 280 36.44 17.47 38.33
CA GLN A 280 37.14 16.68 37.32
C GLN A 280 36.25 16.38 36.10
N GLN A 281 34.92 16.39 36.26
CA GLN A 281 33.97 16.25 35.14
C GLN A 281 34.10 17.43 34.16
N ALA A 282 34.19 18.66 34.69
CA ALA A 282 34.35 19.86 33.87
C ALA A 282 35.66 19.84 33.07
N GLU A 283 36.76 19.42 33.69
CA GLU A 283 38.05 19.30 33.01
C GLU A 283 38.04 18.18 31.94
N ALA A 284 37.41 17.03 32.23
CA ALA A 284 37.26 15.93 31.29
C ALA A 284 36.40 16.33 30.07
N LEU A 285 35.29 17.07 30.28
CA LEU A 285 34.46 17.62 29.21
C LEU A 285 35.22 18.66 28.38
N LYS A 286 36.06 19.49 29.01
CA LYS A 286 36.92 20.46 28.32
C LYS A 286 38.00 19.77 27.46
N ARG A 287 38.65 18.72 27.95
CA ARG A 287 39.60 17.93 27.15
C ARG A 287 38.91 17.17 26.02
N ALA A 288 37.70 16.66 26.24
CA ALA A 288 36.92 15.99 25.20
C ALA A 288 36.49 16.97 24.10
N SER A 289 36.08 18.19 24.46
CA SER A 289 35.74 19.23 23.49
C SER A 289 36.93 19.67 22.66
N GLU A 290 38.10 19.79 23.29
CA GLU A 290 39.35 20.15 22.62
C GLU A 290 39.83 19.06 21.64
N ARG A 291 39.68 17.78 22.01
CA ARG A 291 39.99 16.66 21.11
C ARG A 291 39.06 16.61 19.89
N LEU A 292 37.77 16.82 20.09
CA LEU A 292 36.79 16.88 18.99
C LEU A 292 37.03 18.08 18.08
N ARG A 293 37.52 19.20 18.64
CA ARG A 293 37.89 20.39 17.88
C ARG A 293 39.17 20.18 17.06
N ASN A 294 40.16 19.50 17.63
CA ASN A 294 41.46 19.29 16.99
C ASN A 294 41.50 18.07 16.04
N ASN A 295 40.54 17.14 16.15
CA ASN A 295 40.50 15.93 15.31
C ASN A 295 39.05 15.54 14.95
N PRO A 296 38.41 16.25 14.01
CA PRO A 296 37.00 16.07 13.68
C PRO A 296 36.69 14.77 12.90
N ASP A 297 37.70 14.04 12.44
CA ASP A 297 37.57 12.89 11.53
C ASP A 297 37.66 11.51 12.23
N ARG A 298 37.63 11.47 13.57
CA ARG A 298 37.58 10.23 14.37
C ARG A 298 36.20 9.99 14.98
#